data_AF-A0AAD2QFP7-F1
#
_entry.id   AF-A0AAD2QFP7-F1
#
_cell.length_a   1.000
_cell.length_b   1.000
_cell.length_c   1.000
_cell.angle_alpha   90.00
_cell.angle_beta   90.00
_cell.angle_gamma   90.00
#
_symmetry.space_group_name_H-M   'P 1'
#
loop_
_entity.id
_entity.type
_entity.pdbx_description
1 polymer ?
#
loop_
_entity_poly.entity_id
_entity_poly.type
_entity_poly.pdbx_seq_one_letter_code
_entity_poly.pdbx_strand_id
1 'polypeptide(L)'
;MMDLTKLGVEYTIDGWQKIGGWGNGIINDLYKSVAKREWTGIFEIVNNNIKQFRDLFPNPEGWIDDGHQCFAPWVKETKKRNGKYHVYDPLALDLDGDGIETVATKGFAGSLFDHTNNGIRTATGWVAADDGLLVRDLNGNGIIDNGAELFGDNTKLADGSFAKHGYAALAELDSNGDNIINAADAAFQSLRVWQDLNQDGISQANELRTLEELGIQSLDLAYKDVNKNLGNGNTLAQQGSYTKTDGTTAKMGDLLLAADNLHSRFTNKMLSISHVRENTISPFVLGCLNK
;
A
#
# COMPACT_ATOMS: atom_id res chain seq x y z
N MET A 1 -5.41 3.96 -24.90
CA MET A 1 -4.03 4.17 -25.38
C MET A 1 -3.96 5.56 -25.99
N MET A 2 -3.20 6.48 -25.40
CA MET A 2 -3.07 7.84 -25.90
C MET A 2 -2.06 7.87 -27.05
N ASP A 3 -2.44 8.44 -28.19
CA ASP A 3 -1.58 8.62 -29.36
C ASP A 3 -0.60 9.78 -29.11
N LEU A 4 0.62 9.42 -28.74
CA LEU A 4 1.70 10.33 -28.36
C LEU A 4 2.18 11.23 -29.51
N THR A 5 1.77 10.97 -30.76
CA THR A 5 2.15 11.81 -31.92
C THR A 5 1.40 13.14 -31.97
N LYS A 6 0.31 13.30 -31.19
CA LYS A 6 -0.53 14.52 -31.16
C LYS A 6 -0.08 15.60 -30.17
N LEU A 7 0.98 15.38 -29.39
CA LEU A 7 1.36 16.27 -28.29
C LEU A 7 2.23 17.47 -28.69
N GLY A 8 2.73 17.57 -29.93
CA GLY A 8 3.27 18.83 -30.50
C GLY A 8 4.41 19.55 -29.77
N VAL A 9 4.94 19.00 -28.67
CA VAL A 9 6.08 19.57 -27.93
C VAL A 9 7.35 18.97 -28.51
N GLU A 10 8.25 19.80 -29.05
CA GLU A 10 9.62 19.36 -29.33
C GLU A 10 10.28 18.91 -28.01
N TYR A 11 10.53 17.60 -27.90
CA TYR A 11 11.06 16.91 -26.73
C TYR A 11 12.51 17.31 -26.46
N THR A 12 12.71 18.45 -25.79
CA THR A 12 14.01 18.90 -25.30
C THR A 12 14.14 18.65 -23.79
N ILE A 13 15.38 18.46 -23.32
CA ILE A 13 15.72 18.29 -21.89
C ILE A 13 15.13 19.43 -21.03
N ASP A 14 15.04 20.63 -21.59
CA ASP A 14 14.47 21.83 -20.96
C ASP A 14 12.95 21.72 -20.72
N GLY A 15 12.21 21.05 -21.61
CA GLY A 15 10.77 20.80 -21.43
C GLY A 15 10.49 19.91 -20.22
N TRP A 16 11.30 18.86 -20.03
CA TRP A 16 11.16 17.93 -18.91
C TRP A 16 11.58 18.54 -17.57
N GLN A 17 12.60 19.40 -17.54
CA GLN A 17 12.97 20.16 -16.34
C GLN A 17 11.87 21.14 -15.89
N LYS A 18 11.16 21.76 -16.83
CA LYS A 18 10.03 22.66 -16.53
C LYS A 18 8.83 21.91 -15.94
N ILE A 19 8.45 20.76 -16.51
CA ILE A 19 7.38 19.89 -15.98
C ILE A 19 7.77 19.33 -14.61
N GLY A 20 9.05 19.06 -14.42
CA GLY A 20 9.59 18.59 -13.16
C GLY A 20 9.55 19.58 -12.01
N GLY A 21 10.00 20.81 -12.26
CA GLY A 21 9.87 21.93 -11.32
C GLY A 21 8.41 22.24 -10.99
N TRP A 22 7.50 22.09 -11.95
CA TRP A 22 6.07 22.27 -11.78
C TRP A 22 5.43 21.25 -10.82
N GLY A 23 5.75 19.96 -10.96
CA GLY A 23 5.23 18.91 -10.07
C GLY A 23 5.65 19.10 -8.60
N ASN A 24 6.88 19.56 -8.37
CA ASN A 24 7.36 19.88 -7.02
C ASN A 24 6.73 21.16 -6.45
N GLY A 25 6.43 22.16 -7.29
CA GLY A 25 5.73 23.38 -6.89
C GLY A 25 4.30 23.10 -6.42
N ILE A 26 3.53 22.35 -7.20
CA ILE A 26 2.16 21.95 -6.85
C ILE A 26 2.14 21.14 -5.55
N ILE A 27 3.07 20.22 -5.36
CA ILE A 27 3.13 19.42 -4.13
C ILE A 27 3.49 20.28 -2.92
N ASN A 28 4.44 21.20 -3.05
CA ASN A 28 4.77 22.11 -1.97
C ASN A 28 3.60 23.03 -1.60
N ASP A 29 2.83 23.49 -2.58
CA ASP A 29 1.70 24.37 -2.32
C ASP A 29 0.46 23.60 -1.82
N LEU A 30 0.23 22.37 -2.32
CA LEU A 30 -0.74 21.43 -1.75
C LEU A 30 -0.36 21.05 -0.31
N TYR A 31 0.92 20.77 -0.04
CA TYR A 31 1.41 20.45 1.31
C TYR A 31 1.25 21.63 2.25
N LYS A 32 1.57 22.86 1.82
CA LYS A 32 1.32 24.09 2.59
C LYS A 32 -0.17 24.32 2.84
N SER A 33 -1.02 24.09 1.84
CA SER A 33 -2.48 24.26 1.96
C SER A 33 -3.10 23.22 2.91
N VAL A 34 -2.66 21.96 2.82
CA VAL A 34 -3.04 20.87 3.75
C VAL A 34 -2.54 21.16 5.16
N ALA A 35 -1.28 21.59 5.32
CA ALA A 35 -0.70 21.97 6.62
C ALA A 35 -1.43 23.17 7.26
N LYS A 36 -1.96 24.10 6.45
CA LYS A 36 -2.74 25.26 6.90
C LYS A 36 -4.24 25.00 7.06
N ARG A 37 -4.74 23.81 6.69
CA ARG A 37 -6.17 23.44 6.68
C ARG A 37 -7.05 24.37 5.83
N GLU A 38 -6.47 24.98 4.80
CA GLU A 38 -7.19 25.87 3.87
C GLU A 38 -7.71 25.07 2.67
N TRP A 39 -8.84 24.39 2.86
CA TRP A 39 -9.39 23.41 1.91
C TRP A 39 -10.08 24.03 0.68
N THR A 40 -10.47 25.30 0.74
CA THR A 40 -11.23 25.98 -0.33
C THR A 40 -10.36 26.42 -1.51
N GLY A 41 -9.03 26.39 -1.38
CA GLY A 41 -8.09 26.87 -2.40
C GLY A 41 -7.38 25.77 -3.20
N ILE A 42 -7.52 24.48 -2.85
CA ILE A 42 -6.76 23.40 -3.52
C ILE A 42 -7.10 23.29 -5.00
N PHE A 43 -8.39 23.33 -5.35
CA PHE A 43 -8.84 23.31 -6.75
C PHE A 43 -8.38 24.57 -7.50
N GLU A 44 -8.33 25.72 -6.83
CA GLU A 44 -7.85 26.97 -7.40
C GLU A 44 -6.33 26.97 -7.59
N ILE A 45 -5.56 26.39 -6.66
CA ILE A 45 -4.10 26.19 -6.77
C ILE A 45 -3.79 25.26 -7.93
N VAL A 46 -4.49 24.12 -8.03
CA VAL A 46 -4.31 23.17 -9.15
C VAL A 46 -4.70 23.83 -10.47
N ASN A 47 -5.86 24.49 -10.53
CA ASN A 47 -6.35 25.13 -11.76
C ASN A 47 -5.50 26.35 -12.18
N ASN A 48 -5.02 27.16 -11.24
CA ASN A 48 -4.17 28.31 -11.54
C ASN A 48 -2.77 27.88 -11.97
N ASN A 49 -2.24 26.78 -11.43
CA ASN A 49 -0.96 26.21 -11.87
C ASN A 49 -1.06 25.47 -13.21
N ILE A 50 -2.18 24.81 -13.53
CA ILE A 50 -2.42 24.20 -14.86
C ILE A 50 -2.48 25.28 -15.95
N LYS A 51 -3.12 26.42 -15.67
CA LYS A 51 -3.22 27.56 -16.60
C LYS A 51 -1.86 28.13 -17.01
N GLN A 52 -0.85 28.08 -16.15
CA GLN A 52 0.50 28.62 -16.42
C GLN A 52 1.30 27.79 -17.44
N PHE A 53 0.89 26.55 -17.71
CA PHE A 53 1.58 25.63 -18.62
C PHE A 53 0.69 25.16 -19.77
N ARG A 54 -0.34 25.96 -20.10
CA ARG A 54 -1.27 25.75 -21.22
C ARG A 54 -0.57 25.47 -22.54
N ASP A 55 0.61 26.04 -22.72
CA ASP A 55 1.41 25.94 -23.95
C ASP A 55 2.15 24.59 -24.09
N LEU A 56 2.24 23.79 -23.02
CA LEU A 56 2.83 22.44 -23.04
C LEU A 56 1.80 21.34 -23.35
N PHE A 57 0.51 21.67 -23.39
CA PHE A 57 -0.58 20.72 -23.60
C PHE A 57 -1.50 21.22 -24.72
N PRO A 58 -1.42 20.67 -25.95
CA PRO A 58 -2.22 21.14 -27.08
C PRO A 58 -3.66 20.62 -27.03
N ASN A 59 -4.36 20.79 -25.90
CA ASN A 59 -5.83 20.94 -25.78
C ASN A 59 -6.19 21.14 -24.28
N PRO A 60 -6.20 22.39 -23.76
CA PRO A 60 -6.36 22.62 -22.32
C PRO A 60 -7.78 22.35 -21.81
N GLU A 61 -8.79 22.33 -22.67
CA GLU A 61 -10.20 22.16 -22.26
C GLU A 61 -10.48 20.73 -21.74
N GLY A 62 -9.94 19.68 -22.37
CA GLY A 62 -10.12 18.30 -21.88
C GLY A 62 -9.38 17.97 -20.58
N TRP A 63 -8.28 18.69 -20.30
CA TRP A 63 -7.50 18.52 -19.07
C TRP A 63 -8.12 19.20 -17.85
N ILE A 64 -8.79 20.33 -18.05
CA ILE A 64 -9.47 21.08 -16.98
C ILE A 64 -10.77 20.36 -16.57
N ASP A 65 -11.43 19.65 -17.50
CA ASP A 65 -12.66 18.90 -17.21
C ASP A 65 -12.41 17.51 -16.59
N ASP A 66 -11.37 16.78 -17.03
CA ASP A 66 -11.13 15.39 -16.59
C ASP A 66 -9.88 15.20 -15.71
N GLY A 67 -8.96 16.16 -15.65
CA GLY A 67 -7.76 16.09 -14.82
C GLY A 67 -8.08 16.04 -13.32
N HIS A 68 -9.23 16.58 -12.89
CA HIS A 68 -9.72 16.41 -11.53
C HIS A 68 -10.11 14.96 -11.20
N GLN A 69 -10.48 14.15 -12.20
CA GLN A 69 -10.92 12.77 -11.98
C GLN A 69 -9.76 11.85 -11.60
N CYS A 70 -8.56 12.04 -12.16
CA CYS A 70 -7.38 11.25 -11.78
C CYS A 70 -6.86 11.62 -10.38
N PHE A 71 -7.06 12.88 -9.94
CA PHE A 71 -6.83 13.29 -8.55
C PHE A 71 -7.98 12.92 -7.60
N ALA A 72 -9.15 12.49 -8.08
CA ALA A 72 -10.31 12.24 -7.24
C ALA A 72 -10.07 11.20 -6.13
N PRO A 73 -9.34 10.08 -6.32
CA PRO A 73 -8.97 9.18 -5.24
C PRO A 73 -8.14 9.89 -4.17
N TRP A 74 -7.14 10.67 -4.58
CA TRP A 74 -6.29 11.43 -3.66
C TRP A 74 -7.06 12.52 -2.90
N VAL A 75 -7.95 13.23 -3.59
CA VAL A 75 -8.85 14.23 -3.00
C VAL A 75 -9.81 13.57 -2.01
N LYS A 76 -10.32 12.36 -2.26
CA LYS A 76 -11.14 11.61 -1.29
C LYS A 76 -10.33 11.28 -0.02
N GLU A 77 -9.07 10.90 -0.18
CA GLU A 77 -8.18 10.63 0.96
C GLU A 77 -7.84 11.89 1.77
N THR A 78 -8.03 13.12 1.24
CA THR A 78 -7.75 14.34 1.99
C THR A 78 -8.53 14.47 3.29
N LYS A 79 -9.75 13.92 3.38
CA LYS A 79 -10.52 13.86 4.62
C LYS A 79 -9.81 13.08 5.73
N LYS A 80 -8.95 12.13 5.33
CA LYS A 80 -8.12 11.33 6.22
C LYS A 80 -6.75 11.96 6.51
N ARG A 81 -6.36 13.04 5.80
CA ARG A 81 -5.12 13.83 5.97
C ARG A 81 -5.29 14.95 7.00
N ASN A 82 -5.92 14.64 8.13
CA ASN A 82 -6.20 15.60 9.20
C ASN A 82 -5.16 15.54 10.34
N GLY A 83 -4.05 14.81 10.12
CA GLY A 83 -3.01 14.56 11.13
C GLY A 83 -3.39 13.50 12.17
N LYS A 84 -4.48 12.75 11.96
CA LYS A 84 -4.82 11.57 12.77
C LYS A 84 -4.25 10.31 12.13
N TYR A 85 -3.72 9.41 12.95
CA TYR A 85 -3.30 8.07 12.51
C TYR A 85 -4.52 7.25 12.09
N HIS A 86 -4.41 6.61 10.93
CA HIS A 86 -5.32 5.55 10.51
C HIS A 86 -4.65 4.22 10.79
N VAL A 87 -5.43 3.16 10.89
CA VAL A 87 -4.93 1.85 11.26
C VAL A 87 -5.31 0.88 10.15
N TYR A 88 -4.36 0.06 9.75
CA TYR A 88 -4.58 -1.05 8.83
C TYR A 88 -4.22 -2.35 9.52
N ASP A 89 -4.93 -3.41 9.15
CA ASP A 89 -5.02 -4.60 9.96
C ASP A 89 -4.40 -5.87 9.33
N PRO A 90 -3.08 -5.93 9.01
CA PRO A 90 -2.53 -7.14 8.44
C PRO A 90 -2.24 -8.22 9.50
N LEU A 91 -2.40 -9.48 9.10
CA LEU A 91 -1.99 -10.64 9.89
C LEU A 91 -0.49 -10.93 9.67
N ALA A 92 0.27 -11.04 10.77
CA ALA A 92 1.71 -11.27 10.77
C ALA A 92 2.09 -12.56 11.51
N LEU A 93 3.24 -13.13 11.17
CA LEU A 93 3.83 -14.31 11.79
C LEU A 93 5.15 -13.94 12.47
N ASP A 94 5.31 -14.43 13.70
CA ASP A 94 6.57 -14.45 14.46
C ASP A 94 7.46 -15.55 13.89
N LEU A 95 8.52 -15.20 13.16
CA LEU A 95 9.28 -16.19 12.38
C LEU A 95 10.50 -16.73 13.14
N ASP A 96 11.13 -15.92 13.98
CA ASP A 96 12.32 -16.28 14.76
C ASP A 96 12.03 -16.67 16.22
N GLY A 97 10.81 -16.42 16.70
CA GLY A 97 10.29 -16.93 17.96
C GLY A 97 10.44 -15.98 19.15
N ASP A 98 10.86 -14.72 18.95
CA ASP A 98 10.97 -13.74 20.02
C ASP A 98 9.73 -12.84 20.20
N GLY A 99 8.79 -12.91 19.25
CA GLY A 99 7.47 -12.28 19.29
C GLY A 99 7.33 -11.14 18.30
N ILE A 100 6.11 -10.93 17.80
CA ILE A 100 5.89 -10.00 16.68
C ILE A 100 6.40 -8.58 16.96
N GLU A 101 7.30 -8.10 16.11
CA GLU A 101 7.94 -6.79 16.19
C GLU A 101 7.50 -5.84 15.06
N THR A 102 7.54 -4.54 15.32
CA THR A 102 7.15 -3.52 14.33
C THR A 102 8.04 -2.28 14.35
N VAL A 103 8.11 -1.60 13.21
CA VAL A 103 8.82 -0.34 13.02
C VAL A 103 7.87 0.84 12.77
N ALA A 104 8.35 2.06 12.99
CA ALA A 104 7.60 3.30 12.81
C ALA A 104 7.39 3.69 11.33
N THR A 105 6.41 4.56 11.07
CA THR A 105 6.01 5.03 9.73
C THR A 105 7.07 5.78 8.92
N LYS A 106 8.18 6.26 9.50
CA LYS A 106 9.35 6.94 8.88
C LYS A 106 9.12 7.87 7.65
N GLY A 107 7.89 8.38 7.44
CA GLY A 107 7.52 9.19 6.28
C GLY A 107 7.85 8.50 4.94
N PHE A 108 8.37 9.26 3.97
CA PHE A 108 8.80 8.70 2.67
C PHE A 108 10.02 7.76 2.74
N ALA A 109 10.71 7.70 3.88
CA ALA A 109 11.85 6.82 4.10
C ALA A 109 11.46 5.47 4.75
N GLY A 110 10.18 5.28 5.09
CA GLY A 110 9.65 4.01 5.58
C GLY A 110 8.91 3.22 4.51
N SER A 111 8.19 2.20 4.95
CA SER A 111 7.31 1.41 4.09
C SER A 111 6.10 2.22 3.68
N LEU A 112 5.82 2.25 2.38
CA LEU A 112 4.62 2.85 1.81
C LEU A 112 3.80 1.77 1.13
N PHE A 113 2.55 1.55 1.52
CA PHE A 113 1.73 0.48 0.94
C PHE A 113 0.31 0.95 0.58
N ASP A 114 -0.29 0.35 -0.46
CA ASP A 114 -1.68 0.63 -0.87
C ASP A 114 -2.65 -0.28 -0.13
N HIS A 115 -2.97 0.08 1.10
CA HIS A 115 -3.82 -0.73 1.98
C HIS A 115 -5.27 -0.89 1.51
N THR A 116 -5.74 -0.05 0.58
CA THR A 116 -7.16 0.01 0.22
C THR A 116 -7.43 -0.28 -1.26
N ASN A 117 -6.39 -0.66 -2.01
CA ASN A 117 -6.46 -0.90 -3.46
C ASN A 117 -7.06 0.31 -4.20
N ASN A 118 -6.67 1.53 -3.81
CA ASN A 118 -7.13 2.77 -4.41
C ASN A 118 -6.08 3.42 -5.33
N GLY A 119 -4.92 2.78 -5.47
CA GLY A 119 -3.76 3.25 -6.20
C GLY A 119 -2.90 4.25 -5.42
N ILE A 120 -3.04 4.36 -4.10
CA ILE A 120 -2.28 5.29 -3.25
C ILE A 120 -1.56 4.52 -2.15
N ARG A 121 -0.23 4.56 -2.23
CA ARG A 121 0.65 4.02 -1.20
C ARG A 121 0.86 5.04 -0.09
N THR A 122 0.59 4.65 1.14
CA THR A 122 0.67 5.52 2.32
C THR A 122 1.73 5.01 3.27
N ALA A 123 2.51 5.92 3.86
CA ALA A 123 3.53 5.58 4.83
C ALA A 123 2.88 4.93 6.05
N THR A 124 3.38 3.77 6.43
CA THR A 124 2.77 2.94 7.48
C THR A 124 3.85 2.41 8.41
N GLY A 125 3.49 2.24 9.68
CA GLY A 125 4.20 1.33 10.56
C GLY A 125 4.19 -0.04 9.90
N TRP A 126 5.22 -0.82 10.13
CA TRP A 126 5.45 -2.03 9.36
C TRP A 126 5.92 -3.15 10.27
N VAL A 127 5.70 -4.38 9.86
CA VAL A 127 6.33 -5.53 10.51
C VAL A 127 7.85 -5.40 10.40
N ALA A 128 8.59 -5.85 11.42
CA ALA A 128 10.04 -5.91 11.35
C ALA A 128 10.51 -6.95 10.30
N ALA A 129 11.79 -6.91 9.94
CA ALA A 129 12.33 -7.66 8.81
C ALA A 129 12.55 -9.16 9.10
N ASP A 130 12.74 -9.46 10.37
CA ASP A 130 12.85 -10.78 10.99
C ASP A 130 11.52 -11.54 10.96
N ASP A 131 10.40 -10.82 11.10
CA ASP A 131 9.03 -11.32 10.96
C ASP A 131 8.47 -11.21 9.53
N GLY A 132 7.21 -11.61 9.32
CA GLY A 132 6.56 -11.51 8.00
C GLY A 132 5.04 -11.36 8.02
N LEU A 133 4.50 -10.77 6.95
CA LEU A 133 3.06 -10.66 6.72
C LEU A 133 2.50 -11.91 6.05
N LEU A 134 1.36 -12.42 6.50
CA LEU A 134 0.62 -13.44 5.76
C LEU A 134 -0.07 -12.79 4.57
N VAL A 135 0.12 -13.35 3.38
CA VAL A 135 -0.35 -12.77 2.13
C VAL A 135 -0.87 -13.84 1.17
N ARG A 136 -1.68 -13.40 0.21
CA ARG A 136 -2.17 -14.22 -0.90
C ARG A 136 -2.29 -13.36 -2.15
N ASP A 137 -1.53 -13.70 -3.17
CA ASP A 137 -1.67 -13.09 -4.49
C ASP A 137 -3.01 -13.53 -5.11
N LEU A 138 -3.96 -12.61 -5.15
CA LEU A 138 -5.32 -12.88 -5.64
C LEU A 138 -5.42 -12.75 -7.15
N ASN A 139 -4.48 -12.05 -7.78
CA ASN A 139 -4.55 -11.69 -9.19
C ASN A 139 -3.53 -12.45 -10.07
N GLY A 140 -2.60 -13.17 -9.45
CA GLY A 140 -1.64 -14.06 -10.09
C GLY A 140 -0.46 -13.33 -10.75
N ASN A 141 -0.15 -12.09 -10.35
CA ASN A 141 0.95 -11.31 -10.92
C ASN A 141 2.32 -11.59 -10.25
N GLY A 142 2.36 -12.42 -9.20
CA GLY A 142 3.58 -12.83 -8.50
C GLY A 142 4.14 -11.77 -7.54
N ILE A 143 3.38 -10.71 -7.25
CA ILE A 143 3.72 -9.67 -6.28
C ILE A 143 2.53 -9.38 -5.38
N ILE A 144 2.78 -8.81 -4.19
CA ILE A 144 1.74 -8.28 -3.32
C ILE A 144 1.73 -6.77 -3.45
N ASP A 145 0.71 -6.21 -4.09
CA ASP A 145 0.70 -4.80 -4.49
C ASP A 145 -0.42 -3.97 -3.88
N ASN A 146 -1.38 -4.61 -3.19
CA ASN A 146 -2.47 -3.91 -2.52
C ASN A 146 -3.04 -4.67 -1.31
N GLY A 147 -3.79 -3.97 -0.46
CA GLY A 147 -4.33 -4.50 0.80
C GLY A 147 -5.40 -5.57 0.68
N ALA A 148 -5.95 -5.83 -0.51
CA ALA A 148 -6.83 -7.00 -0.69
C ALA A 148 -6.04 -8.32 -0.66
N GLU A 149 -4.72 -8.26 -0.86
CA GLU A 149 -3.80 -9.40 -0.89
C GLU A 149 -3.10 -9.62 0.46
N LEU A 150 -3.33 -8.73 1.42
CA LEU A 150 -3.03 -8.94 2.83
C LEU A 150 -4.27 -9.52 3.52
N PHE A 151 -4.07 -10.30 4.58
CA PHE A 151 -5.16 -10.75 5.44
C PHE A 151 -5.49 -9.68 6.47
N GLY A 152 -6.70 -9.12 6.40
CA GLY A 152 -7.12 -8.01 7.26
C GLY A 152 -8.52 -7.49 6.98
N ASP A 153 -8.85 -6.34 7.55
CA ASP A 153 -10.13 -5.65 7.35
C ASP A 153 -10.41 -5.19 5.90
N ASN A 154 -9.40 -5.20 5.04
CA ASN A 154 -9.52 -4.91 3.61
C ASN A 154 -9.66 -6.18 2.74
N THR A 155 -9.64 -7.37 3.34
CA THR A 155 -9.93 -8.63 2.64
C THR A 155 -11.44 -8.75 2.41
N LYS A 156 -11.82 -9.08 1.16
CA LYS A 156 -13.22 -9.40 0.83
C LYS A 156 -13.52 -10.87 1.11
N LEU A 157 -14.60 -11.12 1.83
CA LEU A 157 -15.13 -12.46 2.12
C LEU A 157 -15.94 -12.99 0.93
N ALA A 158 -16.30 -14.29 0.97
CA ALA A 158 -17.04 -14.94 -0.12
C ALA A 158 -18.42 -14.32 -0.38
N ASP A 159 -19.05 -13.73 0.64
CA ASP A 159 -20.33 -13.04 0.54
C ASP A 159 -20.23 -11.60 -0.01
N GLY A 160 -19.02 -11.13 -0.29
CA GLY A 160 -18.72 -9.79 -0.80
C GLY A 160 -18.60 -8.71 0.29
N SER A 161 -18.81 -9.05 1.56
CA SER A 161 -18.50 -8.16 2.68
C SER A 161 -16.99 -8.12 2.97
N PHE A 162 -16.57 -7.21 3.86
CA PHE A 162 -15.19 -7.13 4.32
C PHE A 162 -15.01 -7.87 5.64
N ALA A 163 -13.85 -8.50 5.81
CA ALA A 163 -13.51 -9.17 7.06
C ALA A 163 -13.51 -8.17 8.23
N LYS A 164 -13.77 -8.67 9.44
CA LYS A 164 -13.69 -7.84 10.64
C LYS A 164 -12.26 -7.61 11.11
N HIS A 165 -11.37 -8.56 10.81
CA HIS A 165 -9.94 -8.61 11.15
C HIS A 165 -9.28 -9.77 10.38
N GLY A 166 -7.96 -9.90 10.46
CA GLY A 166 -7.14 -10.86 9.71
C GLY A 166 -7.47 -12.34 9.98
N TYR A 167 -7.77 -12.72 11.23
CA TYR A 167 -8.21 -14.09 11.53
C TYR A 167 -9.55 -14.45 10.86
N ALA A 168 -10.50 -13.51 10.81
CA ALA A 168 -11.77 -13.73 10.13
C ALA A 168 -11.57 -13.88 8.61
N ALA A 169 -10.64 -13.12 8.04
CA ALA A 169 -10.26 -13.28 6.63
C ALA A 169 -9.63 -14.65 6.35
N LEU A 170 -8.77 -15.13 7.25
CA LEU A 170 -8.11 -16.43 7.12
C LEU A 170 -9.10 -17.60 7.27
N ALA A 171 -10.12 -17.46 8.13
CA ALA A 171 -11.12 -18.50 8.37
C ALA A 171 -11.95 -18.87 7.14
N GLU A 172 -12.11 -17.98 6.16
CA GLU A 172 -12.77 -18.28 4.89
C GLU A 172 -12.04 -19.35 4.05
N LEU A 173 -10.77 -19.61 4.37
CA LEU A 173 -9.93 -20.55 3.65
C LEU A 173 -9.96 -21.97 4.22
N ASP A 174 -10.60 -22.16 5.38
CA ASP A 174 -10.81 -23.47 5.99
C ASP A 174 -11.91 -24.21 5.21
N SER A 175 -11.47 -25.19 4.43
CA SER A 175 -12.32 -25.90 3.48
C SER A 175 -13.01 -27.12 4.10
N ASN A 176 -12.51 -27.61 5.23
CA ASN A 176 -13.00 -28.83 5.89
C ASN A 176 -13.66 -28.56 7.26
N GLY A 177 -13.58 -27.33 7.77
CA GLY A 177 -14.20 -26.86 9.01
C GLY A 177 -13.50 -27.36 10.28
N ASP A 178 -12.22 -27.72 10.21
CA ASP A 178 -11.45 -28.21 11.36
C ASP A 178 -10.83 -27.09 12.23
N ASN A 179 -11.05 -25.82 11.85
CA ASN A 179 -10.54 -24.60 12.47
C ASN A 179 -9.02 -24.41 12.37
N ILE A 180 -8.35 -25.10 11.45
CA ILE A 180 -6.94 -24.88 11.13
C ILE A 180 -6.77 -24.75 9.62
N ILE A 181 -5.82 -23.93 9.19
CA ILE A 181 -5.43 -23.87 7.77
C ILE A 181 -4.20 -24.75 7.59
N ASN A 182 -4.35 -25.88 6.91
CA ASN A 182 -3.29 -26.86 6.73
C ASN A 182 -3.28 -27.42 5.28
N ALA A 183 -2.37 -28.37 5.00
CA ALA A 183 -2.22 -28.94 3.65
C ALA A 183 -3.47 -29.65 3.08
N ALA A 184 -4.48 -29.96 3.90
CA ALA A 184 -5.78 -30.47 3.45
C ALA A 184 -6.67 -29.37 2.85
N ASP A 185 -6.35 -28.08 3.09
CA ASP A 185 -7.08 -26.96 2.54
C ASP A 185 -6.59 -26.55 1.16
N ALA A 186 -7.52 -26.40 0.23
CA ALA A 186 -7.23 -26.04 -1.16
C ALA A 186 -6.45 -24.72 -1.27
N ALA A 187 -6.65 -23.79 -0.34
CA ALA A 187 -6.00 -22.49 -0.35
C ALA A 187 -4.58 -22.49 0.26
N PHE A 188 -4.20 -23.51 1.02
CA PHE A 188 -2.93 -23.54 1.77
C PHE A 188 -1.72 -23.29 0.88
N GLN A 189 -1.68 -23.92 -0.29
CA GLN A 189 -0.57 -23.79 -1.25
C GLN A 189 -0.49 -22.42 -1.93
N SER A 190 -1.58 -21.63 -1.89
CA SER A 190 -1.62 -20.26 -2.40
C SER A 190 -1.16 -19.22 -1.40
N LEU A 191 -1.05 -19.59 -0.11
CA LEU A 191 -0.55 -18.70 0.92
C LEU A 191 0.96 -18.51 0.79
N ARG A 192 1.39 -17.30 1.13
CA ARG A 192 2.79 -16.90 1.21
C ARG A 192 3.00 -16.08 2.48
N VAL A 193 4.26 -15.97 2.86
CA VAL A 193 4.72 -15.01 3.87
C VAL A 193 5.61 -13.99 3.16
N TRP A 194 5.32 -12.71 3.35
CA TRP A 194 6.13 -11.61 2.84
C TRP A 194 7.02 -11.06 3.96
N GLN A 195 8.32 -11.31 3.84
CA GLN A 195 9.35 -10.68 4.67
C GLN A 195 9.97 -9.52 3.88
N ASP A 196 9.50 -8.30 4.15
CA ASP A 196 10.02 -7.09 3.52
C ASP A 196 11.41 -6.75 4.12
N LEU A 197 12.47 -7.27 3.48
CA LEU A 197 13.84 -7.25 4.01
C LEU A 197 14.49 -5.87 3.90
N ASN A 198 13.97 -5.00 3.04
CA ASN A 198 14.47 -3.64 2.87
C ASN A 198 13.53 -2.56 3.44
N GLN A 199 12.33 -2.94 3.90
CA GLN A 199 11.29 -2.12 4.52
C GLN A 199 10.76 -1.00 3.60
N ASP A 200 10.65 -1.25 2.30
CA ASP A 200 10.19 -0.27 1.32
C ASP A 200 8.70 -0.40 0.94
N GLY A 201 8.02 -1.46 1.42
CA GLY A 201 6.62 -1.76 1.14
C GLY A 201 6.35 -2.18 -0.30
N ILE A 202 7.35 -2.65 -1.04
CA ILE A 202 7.25 -3.22 -2.39
C ILE A 202 7.55 -4.70 -2.31
N SER A 203 6.56 -5.54 -2.50
CA SER A 203 6.80 -6.98 -2.55
C SER A 203 7.68 -7.36 -3.75
N GLN A 204 8.73 -8.12 -3.47
CA GLN A 204 9.63 -8.66 -4.50
C GLN A 204 9.70 -10.19 -4.40
N ALA A 205 10.01 -10.85 -5.51
CA ALA A 205 10.00 -12.32 -5.56
C ALA A 205 10.94 -12.97 -4.53
N ASN A 206 12.07 -12.34 -4.21
CA ASN A 206 13.03 -12.80 -3.21
C ASN A 206 12.60 -12.54 -1.76
N GLU A 207 11.49 -11.86 -1.53
CA GLU A 207 10.91 -11.55 -0.22
C GLU A 207 9.67 -12.39 0.12
N LEU A 208 9.15 -13.10 -0.88
CA LEU A 208 8.04 -14.03 -0.73
C LEU A 208 8.56 -15.43 -0.43
N ARG A 209 7.95 -16.09 0.55
CA ARG A 209 8.22 -17.48 0.91
C ARG A 209 6.93 -18.27 0.92
N THR A 210 6.99 -19.53 0.49
CA THR A 210 5.89 -20.46 0.72
C THR A 210 5.83 -20.88 2.18
N LEU A 211 4.66 -21.32 2.66
CA LEU A 211 4.53 -21.90 4.00
C LEU A 211 5.43 -23.11 4.17
N GLU A 212 5.58 -23.94 3.13
CA GLU A 212 6.46 -25.11 3.12
C GLU A 212 7.95 -24.73 3.23
N GLU A 213 8.40 -23.70 2.52
CA GLU A 213 9.78 -23.19 2.61
C GLU A 213 10.13 -22.69 4.02
N LEU A 214 9.14 -22.16 4.75
CA LEU A 214 9.27 -21.73 6.14
C LEU A 214 9.04 -22.86 7.15
N GLY A 215 8.75 -24.08 6.69
CA GLY A 215 8.45 -25.21 7.56
C GLY A 215 7.18 -25.00 8.39
N ILE A 216 6.18 -24.28 7.87
CA ILE A 216 4.89 -24.09 8.52
C ILE A 216 3.96 -25.25 8.12
N GLN A 217 3.44 -25.95 9.12
CA GLN A 217 2.54 -27.09 8.95
C GLN A 217 1.06 -26.68 8.98
N SER A 218 0.68 -25.81 9.92
CA SER A 218 -0.71 -25.35 10.07
C SER A 218 -0.77 -23.97 10.72
N LEU A 219 -1.80 -23.20 10.39
CA LEU A 219 -2.15 -21.94 11.04
C LEU A 219 -3.43 -22.15 11.86
N ASP A 220 -3.43 -21.78 13.14
CA ASP A 220 -4.62 -21.94 13.98
C ASP A 220 -5.57 -20.75 13.78
N LEU A 221 -6.86 -21.02 13.57
CA LEU A 221 -7.87 -19.94 13.49
C LEU A 221 -8.30 -19.43 14.87
N ALA A 222 -7.88 -20.09 15.94
CA ALA A 222 -8.16 -19.66 17.30
C ALA A 222 -7.20 -18.53 17.72
N TYR A 223 -7.78 -17.44 18.24
CA TYR A 223 -7.04 -16.28 18.72
C TYR A 223 -7.60 -15.73 20.03
N LYS A 224 -6.87 -14.81 20.65
CA LYS A 224 -7.29 -14.01 21.80
C LYS A 224 -7.06 -12.53 21.53
N ASP A 225 -7.99 -11.70 21.97
CA ASP A 225 -7.78 -10.25 22.01
C ASP A 225 -6.74 -9.90 23.08
N VAL A 226 -5.64 -9.25 22.67
CA VAL A 226 -4.53 -8.88 23.57
C VAL A 226 -4.31 -7.37 23.64
N ASN A 227 -4.64 -6.62 22.58
CA ASN A 227 -4.52 -5.16 22.53
C ASN A 227 -3.16 -4.64 23.04
N LYS A 228 -2.07 -5.32 22.67
CA LYS A 228 -0.71 -5.04 23.16
C LYS A 228 -0.08 -3.93 22.32
N ASN A 229 0.31 -2.84 22.97
CA ASN A 229 1.07 -1.76 22.32
C ASN A 229 2.45 -2.26 21.89
N LEU A 230 2.81 -2.09 20.60
CA LEU A 230 4.10 -2.46 20.01
C LEU A 230 5.03 -1.26 19.78
N GLY A 231 4.64 -0.08 20.28
CA GLY A 231 5.35 1.18 20.08
C GLY A 231 4.98 1.88 18.76
N ASN A 232 5.37 3.14 18.62
CA ASN A 232 5.24 3.92 17.38
C ASN A 232 3.82 4.03 16.79
N GLY A 233 2.79 3.80 17.61
CA GLY A 233 1.38 3.78 17.18
C GLY A 233 0.90 2.42 16.67
N ASN A 234 1.76 1.40 16.65
CA ASN A 234 1.42 0.04 16.25
C ASN A 234 0.88 -0.76 17.45
N THR A 235 -0.08 -1.65 17.21
CA THR A 235 -0.70 -2.50 18.24
C THR A 235 -0.89 -3.91 17.72
N LEU A 236 -0.65 -4.91 18.55
CA LEU A 236 -1.10 -6.28 18.33
C LEU A 236 -2.52 -6.40 18.89
N ALA A 237 -3.54 -6.46 18.04
CA ALA A 237 -4.93 -6.53 18.46
C ALA A 237 -5.27 -7.93 18.95
N GLN A 238 -5.07 -8.93 18.11
CA GLN A 238 -5.32 -10.34 18.43
C GLN A 238 -4.07 -11.19 18.25
N GLN A 239 -3.94 -12.25 19.05
CA GLN A 239 -2.83 -13.19 18.97
C GLN A 239 -3.33 -14.63 19.01
N GLY A 240 -2.79 -15.44 18.12
CA GLY A 240 -3.00 -16.88 17.98
C GLY A 240 -1.66 -17.58 17.78
N SER A 241 -1.68 -18.73 17.09
CA SER A 241 -0.50 -19.56 16.91
C SER A 241 -0.47 -20.26 15.56
N TYR A 242 0.71 -20.71 15.18
CA TYR A 242 0.89 -21.66 14.09
C TYR A 242 1.85 -22.76 14.52
N THR A 243 1.75 -23.91 13.87
CA THR A 243 2.60 -25.08 14.13
C THR A 243 3.60 -25.25 12.99
N LYS A 244 4.86 -25.48 13.35
CA LYS A 244 5.96 -25.79 12.42
C LYS A 244 6.06 -27.30 12.18
N THR A 245 6.67 -27.71 11.08
CA THR A 245 6.84 -29.13 10.71
C THR A 245 7.72 -29.92 11.67
N ASP A 246 8.53 -29.24 12.49
CA ASP A 246 9.31 -29.85 13.57
C ASP A 246 8.50 -30.07 14.87
N GLY A 247 7.22 -29.70 14.87
CA GLY A 247 6.29 -29.82 16.00
C GLY A 247 6.37 -28.65 16.99
N THR A 248 7.23 -27.66 16.76
CA THR A 248 7.25 -26.44 17.57
C THR A 248 6.09 -25.52 17.19
N THR A 249 5.69 -24.65 18.12
CA THR A 249 4.67 -23.64 17.89
C THR A 249 5.26 -22.25 18.01
N ALA A 250 4.73 -21.32 17.21
CA ALA A 250 5.13 -19.91 17.20
C ALA A 250 3.90 -19.02 17.11
N LYS A 251 4.09 -17.71 17.34
CA LYS A 251 2.97 -16.76 17.41
C LYS A 251 2.58 -16.28 16.02
N MET A 252 1.30 -15.98 15.86
CA MET A 252 0.83 -15.14 14.76
C MET A 252 -0.19 -14.16 15.30
N GLY A 253 -0.42 -13.05 14.61
CA GLY A 253 -1.08 -11.92 15.21
C GLY A 253 -1.63 -10.91 14.23
N ASP A 254 -2.78 -10.37 14.59
CA ASP A 254 -3.51 -9.33 13.88
C ASP A 254 -2.98 -7.97 14.34
N LEU A 255 -2.40 -7.21 13.41
CA LEU A 255 -1.67 -5.98 13.71
C LEU A 255 -2.47 -4.77 13.31
N LEU A 256 -2.62 -3.83 14.22
CA LEU A 256 -3.09 -2.48 13.96
C LEU A 256 -1.89 -1.56 13.70
N LEU A 257 -1.51 -1.39 12.43
CA LEU A 257 -0.35 -0.58 12.02
C LEU A 257 -0.72 0.90 11.84
N ALA A 258 0.09 1.79 12.41
CA ALA A 258 -0.13 3.22 12.27
C ALA A 258 0.09 3.68 10.82
N ALA A 259 -0.78 4.52 10.29
CA ALA A 259 -0.62 5.10 8.96
C ALA A 259 -0.53 6.63 9.00
N ASP A 260 0.45 7.17 8.27
CA ASP A 260 0.67 8.59 8.06
C ASP A 260 0.19 9.01 6.66
N ASN A 261 -1.07 9.44 6.61
CA ASN A 261 -1.71 9.86 5.37
C ASN A 261 -1.11 11.14 4.75
N LEU A 262 -0.30 11.92 5.48
CA LEU A 262 0.41 13.06 4.90
C LEU A 262 1.50 12.60 3.94
N HIS A 263 2.16 11.48 4.25
CA HIS A 263 3.19 10.88 3.43
C HIS A 263 2.58 9.77 2.56
N SER A 264 2.10 10.15 1.38
CA SER A 264 1.50 9.21 0.43
C SER A 264 1.85 9.55 -1.02
N ARG A 265 1.92 8.53 -1.88
CA ARG A 265 2.21 8.65 -3.33
C ARG A 265 1.34 7.68 -4.12
N PHE A 266 1.05 7.99 -5.38
CA PHE A 266 0.37 7.03 -6.25
C PHE A 266 1.24 5.79 -6.50
N THR A 267 0.61 4.63 -6.64
CA THR A 267 1.26 3.39 -7.07
C THR A 267 1.76 3.61 -8.51
N ASN A 268 3.07 3.61 -8.73
CA ASN A 268 3.62 3.69 -10.07
C ASN A 268 3.26 2.40 -10.82
N LYS A 269 2.31 2.44 -11.74
CA LYS A 269 2.34 1.49 -12.89
C LYS A 269 3.52 1.93 -13.74
N MET A 270 4.69 1.35 -13.50
CA MET A 270 5.91 1.68 -14.25
C MET A 270 5.71 1.32 -15.72
N LEU A 271 5.53 2.35 -16.57
CA LEU A 271 6.01 2.27 -17.93
C LEU A 271 7.53 2.41 -17.87
N SER A 272 8.23 1.45 -18.47
CA SER A 272 9.64 1.58 -18.83
C SER A 272 9.82 2.84 -19.68
N ILE A 273 10.27 3.93 -19.06
CA ILE A 273 10.77 5.11 -19.75
C ILE A 273 12.26 5.12 -19.52
N SER A 274 12.99 4.41 -20.38
CA SER A 274 14.43 4.21 -20.32
C SER A 274 15.28 5.49 -20.49
N HIS A 275 14.70 6.68 -20.35
CA HIS A 275 15.40 7.97 -20.52
C HIS A 275 14.98 9.11 -19.58
N VAL A 276 14.05 8.90 -18.64
CA VAL A 276 13.70 9.95 -17.66
C VAL A 276 14.42 9.66 -16.36
N ARG A 277 15.39 10.52 -16.00
CA ARG A 277 15.98 10.51 -14.66
C ARG A 277 14.84 10.69 -13.65
N GLU A 278 14.68 9.69 -12.78
CA GLU A 278 13.65 9.53 -11.73
C GLU A 278 13.45 10.76 -10.80
N ASN A 279 14.34 11.74 -10.89
CA ASN A 279 14.34 12.93 -10.02
C ASN A 279 13.74 14.19 -10.64
N THR A 280 13.23 14.13 -11.87
CA THR A 280 12.75 15.35 -12.54
C THR A 280 11.26 15.56 -12.28
N ILE A 281 10.39 14.57 -12.48
CA ILE A 281 8.93 14.72 -12.31
C ILE A 281 8.48 14.04 -11.03
N SER A 282 7.64 14.70 -10.25
CA SER A 282 7.03 14.05 -9.09
C SER A 282 6.30 12.76 -9.50
N PRO A 283 6.55 11.62 -8.83
CA PRO A 283 5.81 10.37 -9.02
C PRO A 283 4.28 10.57 -8.98
N PHE A 284 3.84 11.61 -8.26
CA PHE A 284 2.45 12.02 -8.16
C PHE A 284 1.83 12.45 -9.51
N VAL A 285 2.57 13.24 -10.28
CA VAL A 285 2.17 13.75 -11.60
C VAL A 285 2.28 12.63 -12.64
N LEU A 286 3.32 11.80 -12.54
CA LEU A 286 3.53 10.66 -13.45
C LEU A 286 2.41 9.61 -13.35
N GLY A 287 1.95 9.31 -12.13
CA GLY A 287 0.83 8.39 -11.89
C GLY A 287 -0.52 8.89 -12.43
N CYS A 288 -0.73 10.22 -12.45
CA CYS A 288 -1.92 10.83 -13.05
C CYS A 288 -1.87 10.87 -14.58
N LEU A 289 -0.68 11.06 -15.16
CA LEU A 289 -0.45 11.06 -16.62
C LEU A 289 -0.66 9.68 -17.26
N ASN A 290 -0.58 8.60 -16.47
CA ASN A 290 -0.63 7.21 -16.94
C ASN A 290 -2.02 6.54 -16.84
N LYS A 291 -3.06 7.25 -16.37
CA LYS A 291 -4.46 6.80 -16.40
C LYS A 291 -5.20 7.40 -17.59
#